data_AF-A0A2E1N312-F1
#
_entry.id   AF-A0A2E1N312-F1
#
_cell.length_a   1.000
_cell.length_b   1.000
_cell.length_c   1.000
_cell.angle_alpha   90.00
_cell.angle_beta   90.00
_cell.angle_gamma   90.00
#
_symmetry.space_group_name_H-M   'P 1'
#
loop_
_entity.id
_entity.type
_entity.pdbx_description
1 polymer ?
#
loop_
_entity_poly.entity_id
_entity_poly.type
_entity_poly.pdbx_seq_one_letter_code
_entity_poly.pdbx_strand_id
1 'polypeptide(L)' 'MLLYFLPNALSPGSIVIIVIAALILFGGGKKISELMRGTGKGIKEFKKALKDEEEPEEKN' A
#
# COMPACT_ATOMS: atom_id res chain seq x y z
N MET A 1 -8.83 0.86 -35.13
CA MET A 1 -9.45 -0.27 -34.39
C MET A 1 -8.60 -0.68 -33.18
N LEU A 2 -7.33 -1.05 -33.34
CA LEU A 2 -6.39 -1.31 -32.21
C LEU A 2 -6.12 -0.08 -31.32
N LEU A 3 -6.12 1.13 -31.90
CA LEU A 3 -5.89 2.37 -31.17
C LEU A 3 -7.05 2.78 -30.23
N TYR A 4 -8.24 2.21 -30.40
CA TYR A 4 -9.41 2.47 -29.54
C TYR A 4 -9.39 1.60 -28.26
N PHE A 5 -8.56 0.56 -28.25
CA PHE A 5 -8.37 -0.32 -27.09
C PHE A 5 -7.43 0.28 -26.04
N LEU A 6 -6.53 1.17 -26.46
CA LEU A 6 -5.49 1.76 -25.62
C LEU A 6 -6.03 2.77 -24.58
N PRO A 7 -7.02 3.65 -24.89
CA PRO A 7 -7.62 4.56 -23.91
C PRO A 7 -8.63 3.87 -22.99
N ASN A 8 -9.29 2.81 -23.46
CA ASN A 8 -10.26 2.04 -22.66
C ASN A 8 -9.60 1.07 -21.66
N ALA A 9 -8.31 0.78 -21.83
CA ALA A 9 -7.52 -0.01 -20.88
C ALA A 9 -7.33 0.69 -19.52
N LEU A 10 -7.49 2.01 -19.47
CA LEU A 10 -7.37 2.85 -18.27
C LEU A 10 -8.73 3.21 -17.65
N SER A 11 -9.80 2.49 -18.01
CA SER A 11 -11.07 2.59 -17.27
C SER A 11 -10.90 2.03 -15.85
N PRO A 12 -11.48 2.64 -14.80
CA PRO A 12 -11.41 2.12 -13.43
C PRO A 12 -11.84 0.64 -13.30
N GLY A 13 -12.68 0.13 -14.22
CA GLY A 13 -13.07 -1.28 -14.27
C GLY A 13 -11.92 -2.25 -14.59
N SER A 14 -10.92 -1.82 -15.37
CA SER A 14 -9.77 -2.64 -15.77
C SER A 14 -8.81 -2.89 -14.62
N ILE A 15 -8.66 -1.90 -13.74
CA ILE A 15 -7.77 -1.97 -12.57
C ILE A 15 -8.19 -3.08 -11.61
N VAL A 16 -9.50 -3.32 -11.45
CA VAL A 16 -10.00 -4.39 -10.58
C VAL A 16 -9.52 -5.77 -11.04
N ILE A 17 -9.54 -6.05 -12.34
CA ILE A 17 -9.07 -7.33 -12.89
C ILE A 17 -7.57 -7.49 -12.66
N ILE A 18 -6.79 -6.42 -12.85
CA ILE A 18 -5.33 -6.43 -12.62
C ILE A 18 -5.02 -6.68 -11.15
N VAL A 19 -5.75 -6.04 -10.23
CA VAL A 19 -5.58 -6.24 -8.78
C VAL A 19 -5.95 -7.67 -8.39
N ILE A 20 -7.04 -8.24 -8.93
CA ILE A 20 -7.42 -9.63 -8.67
C ILE A 20 -6.36 -10.60 -9.20
N ALA A 21 -5.88 -10.39 -10.43
CA ALA A 21 -4.82 -11.22 -11.02
C ALA A 21 -3.53 -11.14 -10.22
N ALA A 22 -3.12 -9.94 -9.79
CA ALA A 22 -1.98 -9.74 -8.91
C ALA A 22 -2.18 -10.45 -7.57
N LEU A 23 -3.35 -10.33 -6.94
CA LEU A 23 -3.65 -11.05 -5.70
C LEU A 23 -3.48 -12.56 -5.88
N ILE A 24 -3.96 -13.15 -6.97
CA ILE A 24 -3.78 -14.59 -7.23
C ILE A 24 -2.29 -14.94 -7.40
N LEU A 25 -1.54 -14.19 -8.22
CA LEU A 25 -0.11 -14.43 -8.48
C LEU A 25 0.76 -14.26 -7.23
N PHE A 26 0.43 -13.31 -6.36
CA PHE A 26 1.16 -13.08 -5.11
C PHE A 26 0.72 -14.00 -3.95
N GLY A 27 -0.14 -15.01 -4.20
CA GLY A 27 -0.53 -16.00 -3.18
C GLY A 27 -1.74 -15.59 -2.33
N GLY A 28 -2.65 -14.81 -2.92
CA GLY A 28 -3.88 -14.31 -2.33
C GLY A 28 -3.69 -13.11 -1.40
N GLY A 29 -4.76 -12.73 -0.70
CA GLY A 29 -4.75 -11.61 0.25
C GLY A 29 -3.81 -11.81 1.45
N LYS A 30 -3.34 -13.02 1.73
CA LYS A 30 -2.49 -13.33 2.90
C LYS A 30 -1.10 -12.70 2.81
N LYS A 31 -0.39 -12.82 1.67
CA LYS A 31 0.93 -12.19 1.48
C LYS A 31 0.84 -10.67 1.50
N ILE A 32 -0.18 -10.11 0.83
CA ILE A 32 -0.44 -8.66 0.88
C ILE A 32 -0.69 -8.21 2.32
N SER A 33 -1.43 -8.98 3.12
CA SER A 33 -1.71 -8.68 4.53
C SER A 33 -0.46 -8.74 5.41
N GLU A 34 0.42 -9.71 5.21
CA GLU A 34 1.70 -9.82 5.92
C GLU A 34 2.65 -8.65 5.59
N LEU A 35 2.78 -8.29 4.30
CA LEU A 35 3.56 -7.13 3.86
C LEU A 35 3.00 -5.83 4.43
N MET A 36 1.68 -5.64 4.38
CA MET A 36 1.02 -4.43 4.89
C MET A 36 1.15 -4.33 6.42
N ARG A 37 1.10 -5.45 7.15
CA ARG A 37 1.36 -5.48 8.60
C ARG A 37 2.81 -5.14 8.93
N GLY A 38 3.78 -5.66 8.17
CA GLY A 38 5.20 -5.35 8.35
C GLY A 38 5.51 -3.88 8.08
N THR A 39 5.11 -3.38 6.91
CA THR A 39 5.28 -1.97 6.53
C THR A 39 4.53 -1.03 7.47
N GLY A 40 3.30 -1.38 7.85
CA GLY A 40 2.50 -0.56 8.77
C GLY A 40 3.11 -0.45 10.17
N LYS A 41 3.73 -1.52 10.69
CA LYS A 41 4.50 -1.46 11.93
C LYS A 41 5.72 -0.54 11.79
N GLY A 42 6.48 -0.66 10.69
CA GLY A 42 7.64 0.19 10.43
C GLY A 42 7.28 1.67 10.35
N ILE A 43 6.21 2.02 9.64
CA ILE A 43 5.71 3.42 9.57
C ILE A 43 5.27 3.92 10.96
N LYS A 44 4.63 3.06 11.76
CA LYS A 44 4.18 3.41 13.12
C LYS A 44 5.36 3.69 14.05
N GLU A 45 6.38 2.85 14.04
CA GLU A 45 7.59 3.04 14.85
C GLU A 45 8.38 4.28 14.39
N PHE A 46 8.52 4.48 13.08
CA PHE A 46 9.15 5.68 12.52
C PHE A 46 8.45 6.96 12.99
N LYS A 47 7.11 7.00 12.92
CA LYS A 47 6.33 8.15 13.40
C LYS A 47 6.43 8.37 14.91
N LYS A 48 6.61 7.29 15.69
CA LYS A 48 6.79 7.39 17.14
C LYS A 48 8.15 7.99 17.48
N ALA A 49 9.22 7.52 16.85
CA ALA A 49 10.56 8.07 17.03
C ALA A 49 10.63 9.57 16.70
N LEU A 50 9.99 9.99 15.60
CA LEU A 50 9.93 11.41 15.23
C LEU A 50 9.16 12.26 16.25
N LYS A 51 8.12 11.71 16.90
CA LYS A 51 7.35 12.43 17.93
C LYS A 51 8.07 12.50 19.27
N ASP A 52 8.75 11.42 19.66
CA ASP A 52 9.55 11.39 20.89
C ASP A 52 10.76 12.36 20.78
N GLU A 53 11.23 12.69 19.56
CA GLU A 53 12.22 13.74 19.31
C GLU A 53 11.63 15.18 19.29
N GLU A 54 10.32 15.32 19.06
CA GLU A 54 9.64 16.63 18.97
C GLU A 54 9.04 17.12 20.31
N GLU A 55 8.90 16.26 21.32
CA GLU A 55 8.48 16.71 22.66
C GLU A 55 9.69 17.29 23.42
N PRO A 56 9.72 18.61 23.69
CA PRO A 56 10.74 19.18 24.55
C PRO A 56 10.56 18.58 25.94
N GLU A 57 11.64 18.05 26.51
CA GLU A 57 11.65 17.56 27.89
C GLU A 57 11.31 18.73 28.86
N GLU A 58 10.03 18.92 29.18
CA GLU A 58 9.61 19.65 30.38
C GLU A 58 9.91 18.77 31.60
N LYS A 59 11.19 18.73 31.98
CA LYS A 59 11.63 18.23 33.28
C LYS A 59 11.45 19.37 34.30
N ASN A 60 10.54 19.14 35.25
CA ASN A 60 10.44 19.89 36.51
C ASN A 60 11.71 19.69 37.34
#